data_AF-A0A0Q5J9W1-F1
#
_entry.id   AF-A0A0Q5J9W1-F1
#
_cell.length_a   1.000
_cell.length_b   1.000
_cell.length_c   1.000
_cell.angle_alpha   90.00
_cell.angle_beta   90.00
_cell.angle_gamma   90.00
#
_symmetry.space_group_name_H-M   'P 1'
#
loop_
_entity.id
_entity.type
_entity.pdbx_description
1 polymer ?
#
loop_
_entity_poly.entity_id
_entity_poly.type
_entity_poly.pdbx_seq_one_letter_code
_entity_poly.pdbx_strand_id
1 'polypeptide(L)'
;MGISATFGSGDVLLWMLEFFLFVIWFWLLIAIFSDLFRDSETGGGVKALWVVLLILLPFLGILLYLIVRGKGMGTRQAAQMQAAQSAFDDRIRSATSSSSPADQIAQAKSLLDSGAIDQAEFAKLKAAALA
;
A
#
# COMPACT_ATOMS: atom_id res chain seq x y z
N MET A 1 -1.74 22.12 53.27
CA MET A 1 -2.26 22.77 52.05
C MET A 1 -3.20 21.76 51.41
N GLY A 2 -4.49 21.85 51.73
CA GLY A 2 -5.47 20.85 51.27
C GLY A 2 -5.77 21.08 49.79
N ILE A 3 -5.53 20.07 48.95
CA ILE A 3 -5.97 20.10 47.56
C ILE A 3 -7.47 19.79 47.58
N SER A 4 -8.29 20.79 47.85
CA SER A 4 -9.73 20.69 47.68
C SER A 4 -10.02 20.79 46.18
N ALA A 5 -9.93 19.66 45.47
CA ALA A 5 -10.36 19.59 44.08
C ALA A 5 -11.89 19.58 44.07
N THR A 6 -12.50 20.73 43.77
CA THR A 6 -13.93 20.78 43.44
C THR A 6 -14.09 20.16 42.06
N PHE A 7 -14.33 18.85 42.00
CA PHE A 7 -14.56 18.13 40.75
C PHE A 7 -15.91 18.56 40.14
N GLY A 8 -15.88 19.60 39.30
CA GLY A 8 -17.00 19.88 38.40
C GLY A 8 -17.08 18.78 37.34
N SER A 9 -18.28 18.42 36.87
CA SER A 9 -18.45 17.33 35.88
C SER A 9 -17.63 17.51 34.60
N GLY A 10 -17.23 18.74 34.25
CA GLY A 10 -16.32 19.03 33.13
C GLY A 10 -14.84 18.79 33.42
N ASP A 11 -14.42 18.81 34.68
CA ASP A 11 -13.02 18.62 35.10
C ASP A 11 -12.57 17.17 34.88
N VAL A 12 -13.48 16.21 35.09
CA VAL A 12 -13.25 14.79 34.79
C VAL A 12 -13.01 14.57 33.29
N LEU A 13 -13.73 15.28 32.42
CA LEU A 13 -13.51 15.20 30.97
C LEU A 13 -12.15 15.77 30.56
N LEU A 14 -11.71 16.86 31.19
CA LEU A 14 -10.40 17.46 30.95
C LEU A 14 -9.26 16.54 31.42
N TRP A 15 -9.38 15.96 32.60
CA TRP A 15 -8.43 14.97 33.12
C TRP A 15 -8.36 13.72 32.23
N MET A 16 -9.50 13.23 31.76
CA MET A 16 -9.55 12.10 30.83
C MET A 16 -8.91 12.44 29.48
N LEU A 17 -9.13 13.65 28.97
CA LEU A 17 -8.50 14.16 27.74
C LEU A 17 -6.98 14.29 27.91
N GLU A 18 -6.51 14.86 29.02
CA GLU A 18 -5.08 15.01 29.30
C GLU A 18 -4.40 13.65 29.41
N PHE A 19 -4.99 12.69 30.13
CA PHE A 19 -4.49 11.32 30.19
C PHE A 19 -4.47 10.65 28.81
N PHE A 20 -5.53 10.83 28.01
CA PHE A 20 -5.60 10.30 26.65
C PHE A 20 -4.49 10.88 25.75
N LEU A 21 -4.27 12.20 25.80
CA LEU A 21 -3.20 12.87 25.07
C LEU A 21 -1.83 12.38 25.52
N PHE A 22 -1.63 12.15 26.82
CA PHE A 22 -0.41 11.58 27.38
C PHE A 22 -0.17 10.15 26.86
N VAL A 23 -1.19 9.29 26.83
CA VAL A 23 -1.06 7.94 26.27
C VAL A 23 -0.73 7.98 24.79
N ILE A 24 -1.44 8.81 24.00
CA ILE A 24 -1.14 9.02 22.57
C ILE A 24 0.28 9.52 22.38
N TRP A 25 0.75 10.44 23.23
CA TRP A 25 2.10 10.98 23.18
C TRP A 25 3.16 9.87 23.25
N PHE A 26 3.06 8.99 24.26
CA PHE A 26 3.96 7.83 24.38
C PHE A 26 3.79 6.84 23.23
N TRP A 27 2.55 6.60 22.80
CA TRP A 27 2.28 5.71 21.68
C TRP A 27 2.92 6.21 20.38
N LEU A 28 2.84 7.51 20.08
CA LEU A 28 3.48 8.14 18.93
C LEU A 28 5.01 8.03 19.01
N LEU A 29 5.61 8.24 20.18
CA LEU A 29 7.04 8.04 20.36
C LEU A 29 7.43 6.59 20.03
N ILE A 30 6.75 5.60 20.59
CA ILE A 30 7.03 4.17 20.32
C ILE A 30 6.84 3.85 18.83
N ALA A 31 5.79 4.37 18.20
CA ALA A 31 5.54 4.16 16.77
C ALA A 31 6.66 4.74 15.90
N ILE A 32 7.10 5.97 16.17
CA ILE A 32 8.19 6.63 15.44
C ILE A 32 9.52 5.90 15.68
N PHE A 33 9.81 5.48 16.91
CA PHE A 33 10.98 4.67 17.20
C PHE A 33 10.94 3.34 16.44
N SER A 34 9.81 2.63 16.47
CA SER A 34 9.65 1.36 15.75
C SER A 34 9.86 1.52 14.24
N ASP A 35 9.33 2.59 13.65
CA ASP A 35 9.53 2.90 12.23
C ASP A 35 10.99 3.24 11.91
N LEU A 36 11.64 4.03 12.78
CA LEU A 36 13.05 4.38 12.67
C LEU A 36 13.96 3.15 12.76
N PHE A 37 13.67 2.23 13.67
CA PHE A 37 14.46 1.00 13.84
C PHE A 37 14.21 -0.03 12.75
N ARG A 38 12.97 -0.14 12.24
CA ARG A 38 12.60 -1.06 11.14
C ARG A 38 13.31 -0.73 9.83
N ASP A 39 13.68 0.52 9.61
CA ASP A 39 14.46 0.91 8.45
C ASP A 39 15.94 0.51 8.61
N SER A 40 16.35 -0.53 7.88
CA SER A 40 17.71 -1.05 7.85
C SER A 40 18.67 -0.22 7.00
N GLU A 41 18.18 0.69 6.15
CA GLU A 41 19.01 1.53 5.28
C GLU A 41 19.58 2.74 6.04
N THR A 42 18.97 3.10 7.17
CA THR A 42 19.42 4.22 7.99
C THR A 42 20.50 3.80 8.98
N GLY A 43 21.67 4.45 8.92
CA GLY A 43 22.78 4.22 9.83
C GLY A 43 22.47 4.57 11.29
N GLY A 44 23.09 3.85 12.23
CA GLY A 44 22.81 3.97 13.67
C GLY A 44 23.02 5.37 14.26
N GLY A 45 24.01 6.14 13.76
CA GLY A 45 24.25 7.51 14.21
C GLY A 45 23.10 8.47 13.85
N VAL A 46 22.50 8.29 12.67
CA VAL A 46 21.31 9.06 12.25
C VAL A 46 20.11 8.71 13.13
N LYS A 47 19.96 7.44 13.50
CA LYS A 47 18.91 7.00 14.44
C LYS A 47 19.07 7.69 15.81
N ALA A 48 20.29 7.73 16.35
CA ALA A 48 20.57 8.39 17.62
C ALA A 48 20.25 9.89 17.60
N LEU A 49 20.60 10.60 16.51
CA LEU A 49 20.24 12.01 16.35
C LEU A 49 18.73 12.24 16.36
N TRP A 50 17.96 11.40 15.65
CA TRP A 50 16.50 11.47 15.66
C TRP A 50 15.91 11.24 17.05
N VAL A 51 16.45 10.28 17.81
CA VAL A 51 16.02 10.01 19.19
C VAL A 51 16.21 11.26 20.06
N VAL A 52 17.39 11.87 20.02
CA VAL A 52 17.70 13.06 20.81
C VAL A 52 16.79 14.23 20.40
N LEU A 53 16.60 14.44 19.10
CA LEU A 53 15.77 15.53 18.57
C LEU A 53 14.30 15.37 18.96
N LEU A 54 13.74 14.14 18.95
CA LEU A 54 12.37 13.86 19.38
C LEU A 54 12.15 14.03 20.88
N ILE A 55 13.17 13.76 21.70
CA ILE A 55 13.10 13.94 23.16
C ILE A 55 13.18 15.42 23.53
N LEU A 56 14.11 16.16 22.94
CA LEU A 56 14.34 17.57 23.28
C LEU A 56 13.29 18.50 22.67
N LEU A 57 12.85 18.19 21.44
CA LEU A 57 11.97 19.04 20.65
C LEU A 57 10.83 18.20 20.08
N PRO A 58 9.85 17.79 20.91
CA PRO A 58 8.80 16.85 20.53
C PRO A 58 8.04 17.22 19.26
N PHE A 59 7.43 18.42 19.25
CA PHE A 59 6.62 18.87 18.11
C PHE A 59 7.47 19.13 16.87
N LEU A 60 8.62 19.78 17.03
CA LEU A 60 9.52 20.07 15.90
C LEU A 60 10.13 18.79 15.33
N GLY A 61 10.46 17.83 16.20
CA GLY A 61 11.06 16.57 15.82
C GLY A 61 10.11 15.69 15.03
N ILE A 62 8.84 15.65 15.41
CA ILE A 62 7.80 14.96 14.62
C ILE A 62 7.66 15.61 13.24
N LEU A 63 7.59 16.94 13.15
CA LEU A 63 7.47 17.65 11.87
C LEU A 63 8.68 17.42 10.96
N LEU A 64 9.89 17.55 11.50
CA LEU A 64 11.13 17.28 10.76
C LEU A 64 11.20 15.82 10.31
N TYR A 65 10.80 14.88 11.17
CA TYR A 65 10.77 13.47 10.83
C TYR A 65 9.87 13.22 9.62
N LEU A 66 8.67 13.78 9.61
CA LEU A 66 7.74 13.65 8.49
C LEU A 66 8.28 14.29 7.20
N ILE A 67 8.97 15.43 7.26
CA ILE A 67 9.56 16.08 6.09
C ILE A 67 10.70 15.24 5.49
N VAL A 68 11.62 14.78 6.34
CA VAL A 68 12.83 14.07 5.89
C VAL A 68 12.51 12.63 5.49
N ARG A 69 11.60 11.97 6.21
CA ARG A 69 11.33 10.52 6.09
C ARG A 69 9.95 10.17 5.55
N GLY A 70 9.01 11.12 5.45
CA GLY A 70 7.68 10.88 4.88
C GLY A 70 7.69 10.47 3.40
N LYS A 71 8.83 10.68 2.73
CA LYS A 71 9.05 10.32 1.32
C LYS A 71 9.01 8.80 1.07
N GLY A 72 9.17 7.96 2.10
CA GLY A 72 9.10 6.50 1.99
C GLY A 72 7.71 5.94 1.64
N MET A 73 6.63 6.70 1.89
CA MET A 73 5.27 6.24 1.58
C MET A 73 4.91 6.36 0.09
N GLY A 74 5.38 7.41 -0.60
CA GLY A 74 5.06 7.63 -2.02
C GLY A 74 5.79 6.67 -2.96
N THR A 75 7.06 6.37 -2.69
CA THR A 75 7.88 5.55 -3.58
C THR A 75 7.50 4.06 -3.52
N ARG A 76 7.11 3.56 -2.35
CA ARG A 76 6.68 2.16 -2.17
C ARG A 76 5.30 1.90 -2.75
N GLN A 77 4.37 2.86 -2.68
CA GLN A 77 3.08 2.73 -3.37
C GLN A 77 3.26 2.65 -4.88
N ALA A 78 4.11 3.50 -5.47
CA ALA A 78 4.40 3.44 -6.89
C ALA A 78 5.03 2.09 -7.29
N ALA A 79 6.00 1.59 -6.52
CA ALA A 79 6.61 0.29 -6.77
C ALA A 79 5.63 -0.89 -6.59
N GLN A 80 4.76 -0.86 -5.58
CA GLN A 80 3.74 -1.88 -5.36
C GLN A 80 2.66 -1.86 -6.44
N MET A 81 2.22 -0.67 -6.89
CA MET A 81 1.30 -0.54 -8.01
C MET A 81 1.93 -1.08 -9.30
N GLN A 82 3.20 -0.79 -9.55
CA GLN A 82 3.91 -1.28 -10.73
C GLN A 82 4.10 -2.81 -10.68
N ALA A 83 4.40 -3.37 -9.51
CA ALA A 83 4.50 -4.82 -9.31
C ALA A 83 3.13 -5.54 -9.44
N ALA A 84 2.05 -4.91 -8.96
CA ALA A 84 0.70 -5.42 -9.11
C ALA A 84 0.25 -5.40 -10.58
N GLN A 85 0.60 -4.33 -11.32
CA GLN A 85 0.32 -4.21 -12.75
C GLN A 85 1.06 -5.29 -13.53
N SER A 86 2.36 -5.50 -13.29
CA SER A 86 3.13 -6.55 -13.98
C SER A 86 2.58 -7.95 -13.70
N ALA A 87 2.17 -8.24 -12.46
CA ALA A 87 1.59 -9.53 -12.12
C ALA A 87 0.22 -9.76 -12.80
N PHE A 88 -0.56 -8.69 -13.00
CA PHE A 88 -1.82 -8.74 -13.73
C PHE A 88 -1.60 -8.96 -15.23
N ASP A 89 -0.66 -8.22 -15.83
CA ASP A 89 -0.30 -8.34 -17.24
C ASP A 89 0.24 -9.74 -17.56
N ASP A 90 1.08 -10.31 -16.68
CA ASP A 90 1.58 -11.68 -16.83
C ASP A 90 0.46 -12.71 -16.69
N ARG A 91 -0.51 -12.49 -15.79
CA ARG A 91 -1.68 -13.36 -15.67
C ARG A 91 -2.55 -13.32 -16.92
N ILE A 92 -2.81 -12.14 -17.49
CA ILE A 92 -3.55 -12.02 -18.75
C ILE A 92 -2.79 -12.69 -19.89
N ARG A 93 -1.48 -12.43 -20.02
CA ARG A 93 -0.64 -13.05 -21.04
C ARG A 93 -0.65 -14.58 -20.93
N SER A 94 -0.54 -15.11 -19.72
CA SER A 94 -0.60 -16.57 -19.49
C SER A 94 -1.97 -17.15 -19.87
N ALA A 95 -3.07 -16.48 -19.53
CA ALA A 95 -4.43 -16.91 -19.83
C ALA A 95 -4.80 -16.81 -21.33
N THR A 96 -4.18 -15.90 -22.08
CA THR A 96 -4.38 -15.77 -23.53
C THR A 96 -3.39 -16.60 -24.35
N SER A 97 -2.20 -16.86 -23.80
CA SER A 97 -1.21 -17.76 -24.41
C SER A 97 -1.60 -19.25 -24.33
N SER A 98 -2.56 -19.61 -23.46
CA SER A 98 -3.10 -20.98 -23.38
C SER A 98 -4.10 -21.35 -24.50
N SER A 99 -4.52 -20.41 -25.33
CA SER A 99 -5.31 -20.71 -26.54
C SER A 99 -4.39 -20.82 -27.74
N SER A 100 -3.88 -22.04 -28.00
CA SER A 100 -3.03 -22.29 -29.16
C SER A 100 -3.79 -21.95 -30.46
N PRO A 101 -3.08 -21.59 -31.55
CA PRO A 101 -3.68 -21.43 -32.87
C PRO A 101 -4.60 -22.59 -33.28
N ALA A 102 -4.24 -23.82 -32.89
CA ALA A 102 -5.04 -25.01 -33.13
C ALA A 102 -6.36 -25.00 -32.34
N ASP A 103 -6.33 -24.57 -31.07
CA ASP A 103 -7.54 -24.46 -30.23
C ASP A 103 -8.48 -23.37 -30.72
N GLN A 104 -7.94 -22.25 -31.24
CA GLN A 104 -8.73 -21.18 -31.84
C GLN A 104 -9.42 -21.63 -33.13
N ILE A 105 -8.73 -22.41 -33.97
CA ILE A 105 -9.29 -22.99 -35.19
C ILE A 105 -10.35 -24.06 -34.84
N ALA A 106 -10.12 -24.86 -33.79
CA ALA A 106 -11.08 -25.86 -33.32
C ALA A 106 -12.37 -25.21 -32.78
N GLN A 107 -12.28 -24.12 -32.02
CA GLN A 107 -13.44 -23.34 -31.59
C GLN A 107 -14.18 -22.71 -32.77
N ALA A 108 -13.46 -22.11 -33.72
CA ALA A 108 -14.07 -21.56 -34.92
C ALA A 108 -14.81 -22.63 -35.73
N LYS A 109 -14.29 -23.86 -35.78
CA LYS A 109 -14.96 -24.99 -36.44
C LYS A 109 -16.24 -25.40 -35.70
N SER A 110 -16.22 -25.43 -34.37
CA SER A 110 -17.42 -25.70 -33.58
C SER A 110 -18.53 -24.66 -33.79
N LEU A 111 -18.18 -23.39 -34.01
CA LEU A 111 -19.14 -22.32 -34.32
C LEU A 111 -19.74 -22.47 -35.73
N LEU A 112 -18.95 -22.93 -36.69
CA LEU A 112 -19.42 -23.25 -38.03
C LEU A 112 -20.37 -24.45 -38.01
N ASP A 113 -19.99 -25.50 -37.29
CA ASP A 113 -20.79 -26.73 -37.16
C ASP A 113 -22.10 -26.49 -36.37
N SER A 114 -22.14 -25.47 -35.49
CA SER A 114 -23.38 -25.03 -34.81
C SER A 114 -24.22 -24.07 -35.63
N GLY A 115 -23.73 -23.61 -36.79
CA GLY A 115 -24.40 -22.62 -37.64
C GLY A 115 -24.39 -21.19 -37.08
N ALA A 116 -23.57 -20.92 -36.05
CA ALA A 116 -23.43 -19.59 -35.46
C ALA A 116 -22.62 -18.63 -36.36
N ILE A 117 -21.79 -19.17 -37.25
CA ILE A 117 -21.02 -18.43 -38.26
C ILE A 117 -21.11 -19.14 -39.62
N ASP A 118 -20.83 -18.40 -40.68
CA ASP A 118 -20.75 -18.96 -42.03
C ASP A 118 -19.32 -19.39 -42.45
N GLN A 119 -19.22 -20.01 -43.62
CA GLN A 119 -17.95 -20.52 -44.15
C GLN A 119 -16.92 -19.39 -44.42
N ALA A 120 -17.40 -18.20 -44.79
CA ALA A 120 -16.54 -17.06 -45.08
C ALA A 120 -15.99 -16.43 -43.79
N GLU A 121 -16.80 -16.39 -42.74
CA GLU A 121 -16.42 -15.98 -41.39
C GLU A 121 -15.43 -16.97 -40.76
N PHE A 122 -15.65 -18.27 -40.92
CA PHE A 122 -14.70 -19.30 -40.49
C PHE A 122 -13.32 -19.15 -41.16
N ALA A 123 -13.30 -18.89 -42.48
CA ALA A 123 -12.06 -18.70 -43.22
C ALA A 123 -11.26 -17.48 -42.72
N LYS A 124 -11.95 -16.39 -42.35
CA LYS A 124 -11.32 -15.20 -41.75
C LYS A 124 -10.72 -15.50 -40.37
N LEU A 125 -11.45 -16.21 -39.50
CA LEU A 125 -10.96 -16.59 -38.17
C LEU A 125 -9.77 -17.55 -38.25
N LYS A 126 -9.80 -18.50 -39.18
CA LYS A 126 -8.67 -19.41 -39.44
C LYS A 126 -7.42 -18.67 -39.92
N ALA A 127 -7.58 -17.68 -40.80
CA ALA A 127 -6.45 -16.88 -41.28
C ALA A 127 -5.85 -16.01 -40.15
N ALA A 128 -6.69 -15.46 -39.27
CA ALA A 128 -6.24 -14.66 -38.12
C ALA A 128 -5.50 -15.49 -37.06
N ALA A 129 -5.93 -16.73 -36.82
CA ALA A 129 -5.27 -17.63 -35.87
C ALA A 129 -3.92 -18.17 -36.39
N LEU A 130 -3.68 -18.15 -37.71
CA LEU A 130 -2.45 -18.62 -38.35
C LEU A 130 -1.43 -17.50 -38.64
N ALA A 131 -1.79 -16.24 -38.40
CA ALA A 131 -0.95 -15.05 -38.59
C ALA A 131 -0.15 -14.74 -37.32
#